data_AF-A0A946ALR0-F1
#
_entry.id   AF-A0A946ALR0-F1
#
_cell.length_a   1.000
_cell.length_b   1.000
_cell.length_c   1.000
_cell.angle_alpha   90.00
_cell.angle_beta   90.00
_cell.angle_gamma   90.00
#
_symmetry.space_group_name_H-M   'P 1'
#
loop_
_entity.id
_entity.type
_entity.pdbx_description
1 polymer ?
#
loop_
_entity_poly.entity_id
_entity_poly.type
_entity_poly.pdbx_seq_one_letter_code
_entity_poly.pdbx_strand_id
1 'polypeptide(L)'
;MSPFRSNIRRKIRLKKKEYPDESEYRAALAVTQHQLGHMLRHADEATAAFTVSSELLKELNEETPQNMVYVKQLAHNYSHLGRLLYDVGKTEEAHETYRASVQLIGEPG
;
A
#
# COMPACT_ATOMS: atom_id res chain seq x y z
N MET A 1 -27.12 8.97 10.92
CA MET A 1 -25.91 8.15 10.69
C MET A 1 -26.35 6.72 10.44
N SER A 2 -26.24 6.20 9.21
CA SER A 2 -26.91 4.96 8.81
C SER A 2 -26.20 3.68 9.35
N PRO A 3 -26.94 2.74 9.98
CA PRO A 3 -26.41 1.49 10.55
C PRO A 3 -25.79 0.51 9.53
N PHE A 4 -25.94 0.80 8.22
CA PHE A 4 -25.43 -0.02 7.13
C PHE A 4 -23.89 -0.08 7.09
N ARG A 5 -23.21 1.05 7.32
CA ARG A 5 -21.73 1.10 7.32
C ARG A 5 -21.10 0.36 8.51
N SER A 6 -21.82 0.29 9.63
CA SER A 6 -21.37 -0.41 10.85
C SER A 6 -21.47 -1.93 10.70
N ASN A 7 -22.52 -2.43 10.03
CA ASN A 7 -22.72 -3.85 9.80
C ASN A 7 -21.69 -4.46 8.85
N ILE A 8 -21.23 -3.71 7.84
CA ILE A 8 -20.18 -4.19 6.92
C ILE A 8 -18.84 -4.31 7.65
N ARG A 9 -18.41 -3.28 8.38
CA ARG A 9 -17.17 -3.33 9.18
C ARG A 9 -17.21 -4.44 10.23
N ARG A 10 -18.37 -4.69 10.85
CA ARG A 10 -18.57 -5.77 11.81
C ARG A 10 -18.53 -7.15 11.14
N LYS A 11 -19.16 -7.33 9.98
CA LYS A 11 -19.12 -8.60 9.23
C LYS A 11 -17.73 -8.93 8.70
N ILE A 12 -16.99 -7.94 8.21
CA ILE A 12 -15.58 -8.10 7.80
C ILE A 12 -14.72 -8.50 9.00
N ARG A 13 -14.88 -7.81 10.14
CA ARG A 13 -14.16 -8.14 11.38
C ARG A 13 -14.47 -9.53 11.95
N LEU A 14 -15.68 -10.04 11.74
CA LEU A 14 -16.08 -11.38 12.19
C LEU A 14 -15.60 -12.50 11.25
N LYS A 15 -15.48 -12.23 9.94
CA LYS A 15 -14.97 -13.21 8.95
C LYS A 15 -13.47 -13.47 9.04
N LYS A 16 -12.71 -12.50 9.55
CA LYS A 16 -11.24 -12.52 9.68
C LYS A 16 -10.67 -13.69 10.51
N LYS A 17 -11.50 -14.38 11.30
CA LYS A 17 -11.07 -15.53 12.13
C LYS A 17 -11.12 -16.90 11.43
N GLU A 18 -11.74 -17.00 10.24
CA GLU A 18 -11.96 -18.29 9.58
C GLU A 18 -11.23 -18.47 8.24
N TYR A 19 -10.62 -17.42 7.66
CA TYR A 19 -9.95 -17.48 6.35
C TYR A 19 -8.55 -16.86 6.37
N PRO A 20 -7.49 -17.60 6.75
CA PRO A 20 -6.10 -17.18 6.52
C PRO A 20 -5.82 -16.84 5.05
N ASP A 21 -6.55 -17.48 4.13
CA ASP A 21 -6.51 -17.32 2.67
C ASP A 21 -6.74 -15.87 2.19
N GLU A 22 -7.55 -15.07 2.91
CA GLU A 22 -7.89 -13.71 2.47
C GLU A 22 -6.73 -12.72 2.70
N SER A 23 -6.00 -12.87 3.80
CA SER A 23 -4.77 -12.09 4.08
C SER A 23 -3.62 -12.50 3.16
N GLU A 24 -3.44 -13.80 2.93
CA GLU A 24 -2.42 -14.31 2.02
C GLU A 24 -2.69 -13.90 0.57
N TYR A 25 -3.96 -13.99 0.13
CA TYR A 25 -4.39 -13.50 -1.17
C TYR A 25 -4.13 -12.00 -1.35
N ARG A 26 -4.52 -11.17 -0.37
CA ARG A 26 -4.24 -9.72 -0.42
C ARG A 26 -2.74 -9.42 -0.45
N ALA A 27 -1.93 -10.18 0.29
CA ALA A 27 -0.49 -10.03 0.29
C ALA A 27 0.12 -10.42 -1.07
N ALA A 28 -0.33 -11.53 -1.67
CA ALA A 28 0.09 -11.94 -3.00
C ALA A 28 -0.31 -10.90 -4.06
N LEU A 29 -1.55 -10.40 -4.01
CA LEU A 29 -2.02 -9.35 -4.92
C LEU A 29 -1.20 -8.06 -4.76
N ALA A 30 -0.87 -7.66 -3.54
CA ALA A 30 -0.03 -6.49 -3.30
C ALA A 30 1.36 -6.64 -3.94
N VAL A 31 1.99 -7.81 -3.81
CA VAL A 31 3.27 -8.13 -4.45
C VAL A 31 3.15 -8.10 -5.97
N THR A 32 2.11 -8.71 -6.54
CA THR A 32 1.89 -8.71 -7.99
C THR A 32 1.65 -7.30 -8.54
N GLN A 33 0.88 -6.47 -7.84
CA GLN A 33 0.64 -5.08 -8.23
C GLN A 33 1.90 -4.22 -8.16
N HIS A 34 2.73 -4.42 -7.13
CA HIS A 34 4.05 -3.80 -7.05
C HIS A 34 4.93 -4.16 -8.26
N GLN A 35 5.02 -5.46 -8.59
CA GLN A 35 5.77 -5.93 -9.74
C GLN A 35 5.21 -5.40 -11.07
N LEU A 36 3.88 -5.34 -11.20
CA LEU A 36 3.22 -4.78 -12.37
C LEU A 36 3.58 -3.29 -12.55
N GLY A 37 3.57 -2.50 -11.46
CA GLY A 37 3.98 -1.09 -11.48
C GLY A 37 5.39 -0.89 -12.04
N HIS A 38 6.32 -1.80 -11.75
CA HIS A 38 7.67 -1.77 -12.32
C HIS A 38 7.73 -2.07 -13.82
N MET A 39 6.81 -2.88 -14.34
CA MET A 39 6.80 -3.32 -15.73
C MET A 39 6.04 -2.36 -16.65
N LEU A 40 5.20 -1.49 -16.07
CA LEU A 40 4.39 -0.53 -16.81
C LEU A 40 5.25 0.65 -17.31
N ARG A 41 5.04 1.01 -18.58
CA ARG A 41 5.79 2.10 -19.24
C ARG A 41 5.16 3.47 -19.02
N HIS A 42 3.84 3.50 -18.84
CA HIS A 42 3.09 4.73 -18.67
C HIS A 42 2.98 5.07 -17.18
N ALA A 43 3.30 6.31 -16.83
CA ALA A 43 3.42 6.75 -15.45
C ALA A 43 2.10 6.68 -14.69
N ASP A 44 0.97 6.92 -15.37
CA ASP A 44 -0.38 6.80 -14.83
C ASP A 44 -0.76 5.35 -14.50
N GLU A 45 -0.50 4.42 -15.41
CA GLU A 45 -0.73 2.99 -15.16
C GLU A 45 0.17 2.47 -14.03
N ALA A 46 1.46 2.82 -14.05
CA ALA A 46 2.41 2.44 -13.00
C ALA A 46 1.97 3.00 -11.64
N THR A 47 1.52 4.26 -11.60
CA THR A 47 0.98 4.91 -10.40
C THR A 47 -0.21 4.13 -9.87
N ALA A 48 -1.18 3.76 -10.72
CA ALA A 48 -2.35 3.00 -10.31
C ALA A 48 -1.97 1.65 -9.67
N ALA A 49 -1.03 0.91 -10.27
CA ALA A 49 -0.56 -0.36 -9.75
C ALA A 49 0.13 -0.22 -8.37
N PHE A 50 1.03 0.77 -8.22
CA PHE A 50 1.67 1.05 -6.93
C PHE A 50 0.69 1.54 -5.86
N THR A 51 -0.35 2.31 -6.23
CA THR A 51 -1.40 2.74 -5.31
C THR A 51 -2.20 1.55 -4.79
N VAL A 52 -2.65 0.65 -5.66
CA VAL A 52 -3.38 -0.57 -5.24
C VAL A 52 -2.54 -1.42 -4.31
N SER A 53 -1.26 -1.64 -4.66
CA SER A 53 -0.33 -2.37 -3.79
C SER A 53 -0.19 -1.70 -2.41
N SER A 54 -0.09 -0.37 -2.38
CA SER A 54 0.06 0.39 -1.13
C SER A 54 -1.16 0.32 -0.23
N GLU A 55 -2.37 0.39 -0.79
CA GLU A 55 -3.62 0.26 -0.05
C GLU A 55 -3.73 -1.11 0.63
N LEU A 56 -3.44 -2.18 -0.12
CA LEU A 56 -3.45 -3.55 0.40
C LEU A 56 -2.43 -3.75 1.52
N LEU A 57 -1.19 -3.26 1.34
CA LEU A 57 -0.15 -3.35 2.36
C LEU A 57 -0.49 -2.56 3.62
N LYS A 58 -1.17 -1.41 3.46
CA LYS A 58 -1.64 -0.61 4.59
C LYS A 58 -2.71 -1.35 5.39
N GLU A 59 -3.72 -1.92 4.72
CA GLU A 59 -4.73 -2.76 5.36
C GLU A 59 -4.09 -3.94 6.10
N LEU A 60 -3.20 -4.69 5.44
CA LEU A 60 -2.50 -5.82 6.06
C LEU A 60 -1.67 -5.39 7.27
N ASN A 61 -1.02 -4.23 7.23
CA ASN A 61 -0.25 -3.70 8.36
C ASN A 61 -1.16 -3.26 9.53
N GLU A 62 -2.34 -2.68 9.25
CA GLU A 62 -3.35 -2.38 10.29
C GLU A 62 -3.89 -3.66 10.93
N GLU A 63 -3.95 -4.74 10.15
CA GLU A 63 -4.45 -6.03 10.58
C GLU A 63 -3.45 -6.86 11.39
N THR A 64 -2.16 -6.76 11.06
CA THR A 64 -1.05 -7.37 11.79
C THR A 64 0.05 -6.32 12.05
N PRO A 65 -0.18 -5.40 13.01
CA PRO A 65 0.82 -4.42 13.40
C PRO A 65 2.11 -5.14 13.83
N GLN A 66 3.28 -4.57 13.54
CA GLN A 66 4.62 -5.15 13.72
C GLN A 66 5.14 -6.05 12.59
N ASN A 67 4.37 -6.32 11.53
CA ASN A 67 4.93 -6.97 10.36
C ASN A 67 5.76 -5.99 9.50
N MET A 68 7.06 -5.94 9.78
CA MET A 68 8.01 -5.08 9.06
C MET A 68 8.14 -5.40 7.56
N VAL A 69 7.69 -6.57 7.10
CA VAL A 69 7.68 -6.89 5.67
C VAL A 69 6.73 -5.96 4.91
N TYR A 70 5.52 -5.75 5.43
CA TYR A 70 4.53 -4.89 4.79
C TYR A 70 4.95 -3.42 4.83
N VAL A 71 5.51 -2.97 5.95
CA VAL A 71 6.04 -1.61 6.12
C VAL A 71 7.16 -1.33 5.10
N LYS A 72 8.10 -2.25 4.93
CA LYS A 72 9.20 -2.09 3.96
C LYS A 72 8.70 -2.06 2.52
N GLN A 73 7.77 -2.94 2.15
CA GLN A 73 7.20 -2.93 0.80
C GLN A 73 6.38 -1.66 0.54
N LEU A 74 5.65 -1.16 1.53
CA LEU A 74 4.90 0.08 1.43
C LEU A 74 5.85 1.28 1.22
N ALA A 75 6.97 1.32 1.94
CA ALA A 75 8.00 2.33 1.72
C ALA A 75 8.60 2.26 0.31
N HIS A 76 8.90 1.06 -0.20
CA HIS A 76 9.35 0.91 -1.60
C HIS A 76 8.33 1.46 -2.59
N ASN A 77 7.04 1.14 -2.44
CA ASN A 77 5.99 1.70 -3.31
C ASN A 77 5.97 3.23 -3.26
N TYR A 78 6.07 3.83 -2.06
CA TYR A 78 6.11 5.28 -1.93
C TYR A 78 7.35 5.88 -2.60
N SER A 79 8.51 5.25 -2.51
CA SER A 79 9.69 5.68 -3.25
C SER A 79 9.48 5.64 -4.77
N HIS A 80 8.79 4.62 -5.29
CA HIS A 80 8.47 4.54 -6.72
C HIS A 80 7.44 5.57 -7.15
N LEU A 81 6.40 5.80 -6.35
CA LEU A 81 5.43 6.86 -6.59
C LEU A 81 6.07 8.24 -6.56
N GLY A 82 6.96 8.51 -5.61
CA GLY A 82 7.74 9.75 -5.54
C GLY A 82 8.57 9.96 -6.81
N ARG A 83 9.19 8.91 -7.33
CA ARG A 83 9.91 8.97 -8.61
C ARG A 83 8.98 9.29 -9.78
N LEU A 84 7.86 8.59 -9.89
CA LEU A 84 6.90 8.83 -10.97
C LEU A 84 6.36 10.27 -10.95
N LEU A 85 6.06 10.80 -9.76
CA LEU A 85 5.65 12.20 -9.58
C LEU A 85 6.73 13.18 -10.03
N TYR A 86 7.99 12.90 -9.69
CA TYR A 86 9.12 13.72 -10.14
C TYR A 86 9.26 13.69 -11.67
N ASP A 87 9.15 12.51 -12.29
CA ASP A 87 9.28 12.33 -13.74
C ASP A 87 8.22 13.12 -14.53
N VAL A 88 7.04 13.37 -13.93
CA VAL A 88 5.96 14.20 -14.52
C VAL A 88 5.97 15.66 -14.06
N GLY A 89 7.04 16.11 -13.39
CA GLY A 89 7.23 17.51 -12.98
C GLY A 89 6.53 17.93 -11.69
N LYS A 90 5.97 16.99 -10.93
CA LYS A 90 5.27 17.23 -9.66
C LYS A 90 6.23 17.13 -8.47
N THR A 91 7.23 18.01 -8.46
CA THR A 91 8.37 17.94 -7.54
C THR A 91 8.00 18.02 -6.06
N GLU A 92 7.04 18.87 -5.68
CA GLU A 92 6.64 19.01 -4.27
C GLU A 92 5.95 17.73 -3.76
N GLU A 93 5.01 17.21 -4.55
CA GLU A 93 4.30 15.96 -4.25
C GLU A 93 5.26 14.77 -4.18
N ALA A 94 6.29 14.75 -5.06
CA ALA A 94 7.36 13.76 -5.00
C ALA A 94 8.13 13.83 -3.67
N HIS A 95 8.52 15.04 -3.24
CA HIS A 95 9.23 15.27 -1.99
C HIS A 95 8.44 14.78 -0.77
N GLU A 96 7.15 15.11 -0.70
CA GLU A 96 6.26 14.64 0.37
C GLU A 96 6.16 13.12 0.38
N THR A 97 6.02 12.51 -0.80
CA THR A 97 5.91 11.05 -0.94
C THR A 97 7.19 10.34 -0.51
N TYR A 98 8.37 10.86 -0.87
CA TYR A 98 9.65 10.33 -0.41
C TYR A 98 9.82 10.48 1.11
N ARG A 99 9.41 11.61 1.69
CA ARG A 99 9.43 11.80 3.15
C ARG A 99 8.55 10.77 3.85
N ALA A 100 7.36 10.50 3.32
CA ALA A 100 6.47 9.47 3.86
C ALA A 100 7.11 8.07 3.79
N SER A 101 7.82 7.75 2.70
CA SER A 101 8.58 6.49 2.57
C SER A 101 9.62 6.32 3.69
N VAL A 102 10.44 7.36 3.95
CA VAL A 102 11.47 7.33 5.00
C VAL A 102 10.83 7.19 6.39
N GLN A 103 9.75 7.92 6.65
CA GLN A 103 9.05 7.85 7.94
C GLN A 103 8.50 6.47 8.23
N LEU A 104 8.07 5.72 7.21
CA LEU A 104 7.54 4.36 7.39
C LEU A 104 8.58 3.38 7.93
N ILE A 105 9.82 3.45 7.48
CA ILE A 105 10.90 2.53 7.89
C ILE A 105 11.69 3.02 9.11
N GLY A 106 11.37 4.21 9.61
CA GLY A 106 12.13 4.92 10.64
C GLY A 106 13.43 5.49 10.05
N GLU A 107 13.83 6.68 10.48
CA GLU A 107 15.15 7.20 10.11
C GLU A 107 16.22 6.19 10.56
N PRO A 108 17.21 5.85 9.72
CA PRO A 108 18.48 5.38 10.27
C PRO A 108 19.02 6.53 11.12
N GLY A 109 18.96 6.36 12.44
CA GLY A 109 19.58 7.28 13.39
C GLY A 109 21.08 7.44 13.16
#